data_AF-A0A7W1TWE3-F1
#
_entry.id   AF-A0A7W1TWE3-F1
#
_cell.length_a   1.000
_cell.length_b   1.000
_cell.length_c   1.000
_cell.angle_alpha   90.00
_cell.angle_beta   90.00
_cell.angle_gamma   90.00
#
_symmetry.space_group_name_H-M   'P 1'
#
loop_
_entity.id
_entity.type
_entity.pdbx_description
1 polymer ?
#
loop_
_entity_poly.entity_id
_entity_poly.type
_entity_poly.pdbx_seq_one_letter_code
_entity_poly.pdbx_strand_id
1 'polypeptide(L)'
;MEFEFMQRAFVACIVIAAVAPLVGSFIVQRGQSLVGDGMGHVAFAGVGLAFLVGADPVLGALAFTVLAGLLLVRMGRAGLAGDLAIALIFYGGIAVGYLFASRANAGQTRLVGLLFG
;
A
#
# COMPACT_ATOMS: atom_id res chain seq x y z
N MET A 1 -23.93 16.76 16.65
CA MET A 1 -23.27 16.12 15.49
C MET A 1 -22.22 15.09 15.93
N GLU A 2 -21.44 15.32 16.99
CA GLU A 2 -20.40 14.37 17.44
C GLU A 2 -20.93 13.00 17.89
N PHE A 3 -22.06 12.95 18.59
CA PHE A 3 -22.66 11.68 19.04
C PHE A 3 -23.13 10.79 17.89
N GLU A 4 -23.59 11.36 16.78
CA GLU A 4 -24.07 10.58 15.63
C GLU A 4 -22.89 10.03 14.80
N PHE A 5 -21.82 10.81 14.65
CA PHE A 5 -20.57 10.32 14.05
C PHE A 5 -19.94 9.20 14.89
N MET A 6 -19.89 9.37 16.22
CA MET A 6 -19.39 8.37 17.16
C MET A 6 -20.18 7.05 17.07
N GLN A 7 -21.52 7.13 17.04
CA GLN A 7 -22.37 5.94 16.88
C GLN A 7 -22.12 5.24 15.55
N ARG A 8 -22.06 5.97 14.43
CA ARG A 8 -21.77 5.38 13.11
C ARG A 8 -20.37 4.76 13.07
N ALA A 9 -19.38 5.40 13.68
CA ALA A 9 -18.02 4.86 13.80
C ALA A 9 -18.01 3.57 14.63
N PHE A 10 -18.74 3.52 15.75
CA PHE A 10 -18.84 2.31 16.58
C PHE A 10 -19.50 1.15 15.82
N VAL A 11 -20.60 1.42 15.11
CA VAL A 11 -21.28 0.42 14.27
C VAL A 11 -20.34 -0.08 13.17
N ALA A 12 -19.62 0.83 12.49
CA ALA A 12 -18.65 0.45 11.48
C ALA A 12 -17.52 -0.40 12.05
N CYS A 13 -16.96 -0.04 13.20
CA CYS A 13 -15.91 -0.81 13.88
C CYS A 13 -16.37 -2.21 14.27
N ILE A 14 -17.60 -2.37 14.78
CA ILE A 14 -18.15 -3.70 15.14
C ILE A 14 -18.30 -4.57 13.89
N VAL A 15 -18.83 -4.00 12.80
CA VAL A 15 -18.96 -4.73 11.53
C VAL A 15 -17.59 -5.14 11.00
N ILE A 16 -16.60 -4.23 11.01
CA ILE A 16 -15.23 -4.52 10.59
C ILE A 16 -14.59 -5.59 11.48
N ALA A 17 -14.75 -5.50 12.81
CA ALA A 17 -14.21 -6.46 13.76
C ALA A 17 -14.80 -7.87 13.59
N ALA A 18 -16.04 -8.00 13.12
CA ALA A 18 -16.65 -9.28 12.81
C ALA A 18 -16.13 -9.87 11.47
N VAL A 19 -15.87 -9.02 10.47
CA VAL A 19 -15.48 -9.47 9.11
C VAL A 19 -13.97 -9.70 9.00
N ALA A 20 -13.14 -8.89 9.66
CA ALA A 20 -11.69 -8.96 9.58
C ALA A 20 -11.09 -10.34 9.95
N PRO A 21 -11.57 -11.07 10.98
CA PRO A 21 -11.04 -12.38 11.35
C PRO A 21 -11.32 -13.46 10.29
N LEU A 22 -12.46 -13.38 9.60
CA LEU A 22 -12.82 -14.31 8.54
C LEU A 22 -11.85 -14.20 7.36
N VAL A 23 -11.57 -12.96 6.96
CA VAL A 23 -10.60 -12.66 5.88
C VAL A 23 -9.18 -13.00 6.33
N GLY A 24 -8.80 -12.63 7.56
CA GLY A 24 -7.48 -12.90 8.13
C GLY A 24 -7.17 -14.39 8.23
N SER A 25 -8.11 -15.20 8.73
CA SER A 25 -7.95 -16.66 8.84
C SER A 25 -7.74 -17.32 7.46
N PHE A 26 -8.46 -16.86 6.44
CA PHE A 26 -8.28 -17.34 5.06
C PHE A 26 -6.90 -16.98 4.49
N ILE A 27 -6.43 -15.76 4.73
CA ILE A 27 -5.11 -15.29 4.27
C ILE A 27 -3.98 -16.06 4.96
N VAL A 28 -4.11 -16.35 6.26
CA VAL A 28 -3.12 -17.14 7.02
C VAL A 28 -3.05 -18.58 6.52
N GLN A 29 -4.18 -19.24 6.29
CA GLN A 29 -4.22 -20.60 5.73
C GLN A 29 -3.61 -20.70 4.32
N ARG A 30 -3.63 -19.58 3.56
CA ARG A 30 -3.01 -19.47 2.24
C ARG A 30 -1.51 -19.15 2.28
N GLY A 31 -0.88 -19.02 3.46
CA GLY A 31 0.53 -18.66 3.58
C GLY A 31 0.82 -17.23 3.13
N GLN A 32 -0.16 -16.33 3.27
CA GLN A 32 -0.12 -14.95 2.81
C GLN A 32 -0.24 -13.95 3.98
N SER A 33 0.17 -14.31 5.21
CA SER A 33 -0.08 -13.50 6.41
C SER A 33 0.47 -12.07 6.35
N LEU A 34 1.51 -11.83 5.55
CA LEU A 34 2.11 -10.52 5.35
C LEU A 34 1.45 -9.63 4.28
N VAL A 35 0.41 -10.11 3.57
CA VAL A 35 -0.25 -9.31 2.52
C VAL A 35 -0.80 -8.00 3.07
N GLY A 36 -1.35 -8.03 4.29
CA GLY A 36 -1.89 -6.84 4.95
C GLY A 36 -0.83 -5.76 5.23
N ASP A 37 0.36 -6.18 5.68
CA ASP A 37 1.47 -5.26 5.98
C ASP A 37 2.14 -4.74 4.70
N GLY A 38 2.43 -5.64 3.75
CA GLY A 38 3.10 -5.29 2.50
C GLY A 38 2.25 -4.39 1.59
N MET A 39 0.94 -4.61 1.50
CA MET A 39 0.06 -3.80 0.65
C MET A 39 -0.02 -2.33 1.12
N GLY A 40 -0.03 -2.09 2.44
CA GLY A 40 -0.01 -0.72 2.98
C GLY A 40 1.29 0.03 2.65
N HIS A 41 2.42 -0.67 2.74
CA HIS A 41 3.74 -0.12 2.38
C HIS A 41 3.87 0.16 0.88
N VAL A 42 3.33 -0.72 0.03
CA VAL A 42 3.31 -0.53 -1.42
C VAL A 42 2.39 0.63 -1.82
N ALA A 43 1.24 0.79 -1.16
CA ALA A 43 0.36 1.93 -1.36
C ALA A 43 1.08 3.26 -1.02
N PHE A 44 1.79 3.31 0.10
CA PHE A 44 2.59 4.48 0.50
C PHE A 44 3.72 4.78 -0.50
N ALA A 45 4.41 3.76 -1.00
CA ALA A 45 5.41 3.92 -2.07
C ALA A 45 4.78 4.50 -3.35
N GLY A 46 3.56 4.05 -3.70
CA GLY A 46 2.78 4.58 -4.83
C GLY A 46 2.40 6.05 -4.66
N VAL A 47 2.01 6.47 -3.45
CA VAL A 47 1.74 7.89 -3.12
C VAL A 47 2.99 8.74 -3.32
N GLY A 48 4.15 8.29 -2.80
CA GLY A 48 5.41 9.01 -2.96
C GLY A 48 5.81 9.17 -4.43
N LEU A 49 5.60 8.11 -5.22
CA LEU A 49 5.80 8.15 -6.67
C LEU A 49 4.88 9.13 -7.40
N ALA A 50 3.59 9.12 -7.06
CA ALA A 50 2.60 10.02 -7.65
C ALA A 50 2.94 11.48 -7.39
N PHE A 51 3.33 11.78 -6.15
CA PHE A 51 3.75 13.11 -5.72
C PHE A 51 4.95 13.60 -6.53
N LEU A 52 5.90 12.72 -6.83
CA LEU A 52 7.08 13.02 -7.65
C LEU A 52 6.75 13.32 -9.11
N VAL A 53 5.76 12.64 -9.67
CA VAL A 53 5.30 12.84 -11.06
C VAL A 53 4.33 14.05 -11.16
N GLY A 54 3.91 14.62 -10.04
CA GLY A 54 2.90 15.68 -9.99
C GLY A 54 1.49 15.15 -10.27
N ALA A 55 1.27 13.85 -10.11
CA ALA A 55 -0.03 13.20 -10.25
C ALA A 55 -0.78 13.17 -8.93
N ASP A 56 -2.08 12.90 -8.99
CA ASP A 56 -2.92 12.79 -7.80
C ASP A 56 -2.44 11.62 -6.90
N PRO A 57 -2.12 11.87 -5.62
CA PRO A 57 -1.61 10.84 -4.71
C PRO A 57 -2.60 9.68 -4.52
N VAL A 58 -3.91 9.93 -4.59
CA VAL A 58 -4.92 8.87 -4.45
C VAL A 58 -4.88 7.94 -5.65
N LEU A 59 -4.78 8.50 -6.87
CA LEU A 59 -4.68 7.72 -8.09
C LEU A 59 -3.39 6.89 -8.14
N GLY A 60 -2.27 7.47 -7.71
CA GLY A 60 -1.01 6.73 -7.67
C GLY A 60 -0.99 5.62 -6.62
N ALA A 61 -1.54 5.86 -5.42
CA ALA A 61 -1.75 4.79 -4.44
C ALA A 61 -2.55 3.65 -5.05
N LEU A 62 -3.71 3.96 -5.65
CA LEU A 62 -4.63 2.97 -6.17
C LEU A 62 -4.00 2.17 -7.32
N ALA A 63 -3.38 2.85 -8.29
CA ALA A 63 -2.71 2.20 -9.41
C ALA A 63 -1.57 1.26 -8.97
N PHE A 64 -0.72 1.72 -8.06
CA PHE A 64 0.44 0.95 -7.59
C PHE A 64 0.01 -0.26 -6.76
N THR A 65 -0.99 -0.09 -5.90
CA THR A 65 -1.52 -1.18 -5.06
C THR A 65 -2.23 -2.23 -5.91
N VAL A 66 -2.99 -1.83 -6.93
CA VAL A 66 -3.64 -2.77 -7.88
C VAL A 66 -2.61 -3.55 -8.69
N LEU A 67 -1.58 -2.88 -9.21
CA LEU A 67 -0.49 -3.53 -9.94
C LEU A 67 0.24 -4.57 -9.06
N ALA A 68 0.56 -4.20 -7.83
CA ALA A 68 1.17 -5.09 -6.85
C ALA A 68 0.28 -6.29 -6.51
N GLY A 69 -1.02 -6.08 -6.33
CA GLY A 69 -1.99 -7.16 -6.13
C GLY A 69 -2.02 -8.13 -7.32
N LEU A 70 -2.01 -7.63 -8.56
CA LEU A 70 -1.96 -8.47 -9.77
C LEU A 70 -0.68 -9.31 -9.83
N LEU A 71 0.47 -8.68 -9.54
CA LEU A 71 1.77 -9.37 -9.49
C LEU A 71 1.76 -10.46 -8.41
N LEU A 72 1.22 -10.17 -7.22
CA LEU A 72 1.06 -11.15 -6.14
C LEU A 72 0.28 -12.38 -6.59
N VAL A 73 -0.89 -12.18 -7.22
CA VAL A 73 -1.71 -13.27 -7.74
C VAL A 73 -0.95 -14.08 -8.79
N ARG A 74 -0.19 -13.40 -9.66
CA ARG A 74 0.57 -14.05 -10.72
C ARG A 74 1.75 -14.87 -10.20
N MET A 75 2.43 -14.37 -9.17
CA MET A 75 3.55 -15.04 -8.50
C MET A 75 3.07 -16.21 -7.62
N GLY A 76 1.92 -16.07 -6.95
CA GLY A 76 1.28 -17.16 -6.22
C GLY A 76 0.91 -18.34 -7.12
N ARG A 77 0.48 -18.07 -8.37
CA ARG A 77 0.26 -19.12 -9.38
C ARG A 77 1.55 -19.79 -9.88
N ALA A 78 2.70 -19.14 -9.74
CA ALA A 78 4.00 -19.68 -10.13
C ALA A 78 4.67 -20.52 -9.02
N GLY A 79 3.98 -20.74 -7.89
CA GLY A 79 4.49 -21.53 -6.77
C GLY A 79 5.42 -20.77 -5.82
N LEU A 80 5.51 -19.44 -5.96
CA LEU A 80 6.31 -18.62 -5.05
C LEU A 80 5.56 -18.46 -3.72
N ALA A 81 6.29 -18.58 -2.60
CA ALA A 81 5.74 -18.29 -1.28
C ALA A 81 5.19 -16.86 -1.25
N GLY A 82 3.96 -16.69 -0.74
CA GLY A 82 3.26 -15.41 -0.75
C GLY A 82 4.09 -14.29 -0.13
N ASP A 83 4.81 -14.61 0.94
CA ASP A 83 5.67 -13.67 1.67
C ASP A 83 6.89 -13.20 0.84
N LEU A 84 7.54 -14.12 0.14
CA LEU A 84 8.65 -13.81 -0.76
C LEU A 84 8.20 -12.94 -1.94
N ALA A 85 6.99 -13.19 -2.45
CA ALA A 85 6.41 -12.39 -3.53
C ALA A 85 6.12 -10.95 -3.08
N ILE A 86 5.61 -10.77 -1.87
CA ILE A 86 5.37 -9.45 -1.27
C ILE A 86 6.70 -8.69 -1.14
N ALA A 87 7.73 -9.33 -0.58
CA ALA A 87 9.03 -8.72 -0.40
C ALA A 87 9.65 -8.26 -1.74
N LEU A 88 9.56 -9.08 -2.78
CA LEU A 88 10.04 -8.74 -4.13
C LEU A 88 9.30 -7.55 -4.74
N ILE A 89 7.97 -7.50 -4.61
CA ILE A 89 7.17 -6.39 -5.12
C ILE A 89 7.45 -5.10 -4.33
N PHE A 90 7.66 -5.21 -3.03
CA PHE A 90 7.99 -4.09 -2.16
C PHE A 90 9.35 -3.47 -2.53
N TYR A 91 10.43 -4.26 -2.51
CA TYR A 91 11.76 -3.77 -2.88
C TYR A 91 11.82 -3.31 -4.34
N GLY A 92 11.16 -4.02 -5.25
CA GLY A 92 11.05 -3.63 -6.65
C GLY A 92 10.34 -2.29 -6.83
N GLY A 93 9.22 -2.07 -6.13
CA GLY A 93 8.47 -0.81 -6.15
C GLY A 93 9.29 0.38 -5.66
N ILE A 94 10.01 0.22 -4.55
CA ILE A 94 10.92 1.25 -4.01
C ILE A 94 12.05 1.54 -5.00
N ALA A 95 12.69 0.51 -5.56
CA ALA A 95 13.80 0.68 -6.49
C ALA A 95 13.36 1.42 -7.77
N VAL A 96 12.21 1.05 -8.34
CA VAL A 96 11.61 1.75 -9.49
C VAL A 96 11.29 3.19 -9.11
N GLY A 97 10.69 3.40 -7.94
CA GLY A 97 10.33 4.74 -7.49
C GLY A 97 11.54 5.65 -7.28
N TYR A 98 12.59 5.14 -6.67
CA TYR A 98 13.86 5.83 -6.52
C TYR A 98 14.53 6.12 -7.87
N LEU A 99 14.47 5.19 -8.82
CA LEU A 99 15.03 5.40 -10.16
C LEU A 99 14.33 6.55 -10.89
N PHE A 100 13.00 6.61 -10.84
CA PHE A 100 12.23 7.72 -11.38
C PHE A 100 12.53 9.03 -10.65
N ALA A 101 12.66 9.00 -9.32
CA ALA A 101 13.04 10.17 -8.52
C ALA A 101 14.42 10.72 -8.86
N SER A 102 15.40 9.83 -9.02
CA SER A 102 16.77 10.18 -9.41
C SER A 102 16.79 10.82 -10.81
N ARG A 103 15.96 10.34 -11.74
CA ARG A 103 15.83 10.90 -13.10
C ARG A 103 15.07 12.22 -13.13
N ALA A 104 14.08 12.39 -12.25
CA ALA A 104 13.26 13.60 -12.19
C ALA A 104 13.99 14.82 -11.60
N ASN A 105 15.20 14.66 -11.05
CA ASN A 105 15.96 15.76 -10.45
C ASN A 105 15.11 16.56 -9.43
N ALA A 106 14.20 15.88 -8.72
CA ALA A 106 13.47 16.45 -7.61
C ALA A 106 14.42 16.53 -6.42
N GLY A 107 15.28 17.54 -6.45
CA GLY A 107 16.28 17.82 -5.44
C GLY A 107 15.67 17.85 -4.04
N GLN A 108 16.44 17.33 -3.08
CA GLN A 108 16.28 17.48 -1.63
C GLN A 108 15.76 18.85 -1.16
N THR A 109 15.90 19.90 -1.98
CA THR A 109 15.60 21.30 -1.71
C THR A 109 14.12 21.63 -1.49
N ARG A 110 13.15 20.83 -1.95
CA ARG A 110 11.71 21.12 -1.75
C ARG A 110 11.05 20.40 -0.58
N LEU A 111 11.66 19.34 -0.06
CA LEU A 111 11.14 18.54 1.05
C LEU A 111 11.36 19.23 2.41
N VAL A 112 12.48 19.93 2.57
CA VAL A 112 12.80 20.65 3.82
C VAL A 112 11.89 21.89 3.99
N GLY A 113 11.54 22.57 2.90
CA GLY A 113 10.62 23.73 2.95
C GLY A 113 9.15 23.37 3.21
N LEU A 114 8.76 22.10 3.05
CA LEU A 114 7.41 21.62 3.32
C LEU A 114 7.28 21.04 4.75
N LEU A 115 8.39 20.58 5.34
CA LEU A 115 8.46 20.06 6.71
C LEU A 115 8.78 21.15 7.76
N PHE A 116 9.39 22.27 7.35
CA PHE A 116 9.74 23.39 8.22
C PHE A 116 9.24 24.74 7.70
N GLY A 117 8.20 24.71 6.86
CA GLY A 117 7.42 25.92 6.54
C GLY A 117 6.88 26.55 7.82
#